data_AF-A0A8S9KCM3-F1
#
_entry.id   AF-A0A8S9KCM3-F1
#
_cell.length_a   1.000
_cell.length_b   1.000
_cell.length_c   1.000
_cell.angle_alpha   90.00
_cell.angle_beta   90.00
_cell.angle_gamma   90.00
#
_symmetry.space_group_name_H-M   'P 1'
#
loop_
_entity.id
_entity.type
_entity.pdbx_description
1 polymer ?
#
loop_
_entity_poly.entity_id
_entity_poly.type
_entity_poly.pdbx_seq_one_letter_code
_entity_poly.pdbx_strand_id
1 'polypeptide(L)'
;MASGKDSDRTLGYMTRKDTEVKLPRPTRVKNKTPAPVQITAEQILREARERQEAEIRPPKQKITDSTELSDYRLRRRKEFEDQIRRARWNIQVWMKYAQWEESQKDYARARSVWERAIEGDYRNHTLWLKYAEFEMKNKFVNSARNVWDRAVTLLPRVDQLWYKYIHMEEILGNIAGARQIFERWMQWSPDQQGWLSFIKFELLFRFLRIGLSSLNDLTILNWRVPWIASQFHASLTDCKKLG
;
A
#
# COMPACT_ATOMS: atom_id res chain seq x y z
N MET A 1 61.47 6.60 -66.08
CA MET A 1 60.22 6.17 -65.42
C MET A 1 59.94 7.22 -64.34
N ALA A 2 59.23 8.32 -64.61
CA ALA A 2 57.78 8.42 -64.82
C ALA A 2 56.97 7.81 -63.65
N SER A 3 56.58 8.65 -62.70
CA SER A 3 55.31 8.64 -61.95
C SER A 3 55.41 9.78 -60.92
N GLY A 4 54.80 10.94 -61.14
CA GLY A 4 53.37 11.11 -60.89
C GLY A 4 53.19 11.64 -59.47
N LYS A 5 53.53 12.92 -59.24
CA LYS A 5 53.12 13.61 -58.00
C LYS A 5 51.62 13.81 -58.10
N ASP A 6 50.87 12.96 -57.43
CA ASP A 6 49.43 13.12 -57.29
C ASP A 6 49.13 14.50 -56.72
N SER A 7 48.40 15.26 -57.53
CA SER A 7 47.79 16.51 -57.17
C SER A 7 46.70 16.25 -56.15
N ASP A 8 46.95 16.52 -54.88
CA ASP A 8 45.88 16.63 -53.89
C ASP A 8 45.02 17.86 -54.23
N ARG A 9 43.94 17.60 -54.97
CA ARG A 9 42.84 18.52 -55.23
C ARG A 9 41.92 18.56 -54.01
N THR A 10 42.34 19.25 -52.97
CA THR A 10 41.44 19.67 -51.88
C THR A 10 41.73 21.11 -51.49
N LEU A 11 41.55 22.02 -52.46
CA LEU A 11 41.21 23.41 -52.17
C LEU A 11 39.77 23.43 -51.64
N GLY A 12 39.60 22.97 -50.40
CA GLY A 12 38.39 23.22 -49.64
C GLY A 12 38.35 24.71 -49.35
N TYR A 13 37.38 25.41 -49.95
CA TYR A 13 37.06 26.79 -49.58
C TYR A 13 36.83 26.83 -48.06
N MET A 14 37.76 27.41 -47.31
CA MET A 14 37.56 27.68 -45.88
C MET A 14 36.26 28.46 -45.74
N THR A 15 35.31 27.98 -44.94
CA THR A 15 34.07 28.73 -44.73
C THR A 15 34.40 30.00 -43.97
N ARG A 16 33.64 31.09 -44.14
CA ARG A 16 33.93 32.38 -43.46
C ARG A 16 34.16 32.26 -41.93
N LYS A 17 33.63 31.21 -41.30
CA LYS A 17 33.83 30.87 -39.89
C LYS A 17 35.25 30.36 -39.57
N ASP A 18 35.92 29.73 -40.53
CA ASP A 18 37.25 29.14 -40.37
C ASP A 18 38.37 30.18 -40.56
N THR A 19 38.09 31.28 -41.26
CA THR A 19 39.00 32.43 -41.45
C THR A 19 38.79 33.57 -40.45
N GLU A 20 37.85 33.42 -39.50
CA GLU A 20 37.59 34.44 -38.48
C GLU A 20 38.72 34.45 -37.44
N VAL A 21 39.58 35.46 -37.49
CA VAL A 21 40.55 35.76 -36.43
C VAL A 21 39.77 36.13 -35.17
N LYS A 22 39.64 35.21 -34.20
CA LYS A 22 39.07 35.50 -32.89
C LYS A 22 39.99 36.45 -32.14
N LEU A 23 39.73 37.75 -32.30
CA LEU A 23 40.36 38.80 -31.52
C LEU A 23 40.21 38.48 -30.01
N PRO A 24 41.24 38.71 -29.18
CA PRO A 24 41.12 38.54 -27.74
C PRO A 24 39.95 39.36 -27.22
N ARG A 25 39.05 38.76 -26.45
CA ARG A 25 37.90 39.50 -25.90
C ARG A 25 38.47 40.67 -25.08
N PRO A 26 38.05 41.92 -25.33
CA PRO A 26 38.56 43.06 -24.58
C PRO A 26 38.28 42.85 -23.09
N THR A 27 39.29 43.07 -22.25
CA THR A 27 39.19 42.90 -20.79
C THR A 27 38.22 43.94 -20.24
N ARG A 28 36.96 43.55 -20.04
CA ARG A 28 35.95 44.43 -19.46
C ARG A 28 36.26 44.65 -17.98
N VAL A 29 36.75 45.84 -17.64
CA VAL A 29 36.91 46.27 -16.24
C VAL A 29 35.52 46.28 -15.61
N LYS A 30 35.29 45.39 -14.62
CA LYS A 30 34.00 45.32 -13.90
C LYS A 30 33.99 46.42 -12.84
N ASN A 31 32.91 47.19 -12.78
CA ASN A 31 32.70 48.14 -11.71
C ASN A 31 32.49 47.38 -10.38
N LYS A 32 33.24 47.75 -9.34
CA LYS A 32 33.21 47.14 -7.99
C LYS A 32 32.46 47.99 -6.97
N THR A 33 31.80 49.07 -7.39
CA THR A 33 30.92 49.85 -6.48
C THR A 33 29.84 48.93 -5.89
N PRO A 34 29.49 49.09 -4.61
CA PRO A 34 28.46 48.26 -3.98
C PRO A 34 27.12 48.42 -4.71
N ALA A 35 26.45 47.29 -4.96
CA ALA A 35 25.14 47.30 -5.60
C ALA A 35 24.08 47.92 -4.65
N PRO A 36 23.18 48.77 -5.17
CA PRO A 36 22.14 49.40 -4.35
C PRO A 36 21.11 48.40 -3.82
N VAL A 37 20.89 47.29 -4.54
CA VAL A 37 20.00 46.20 -4.12
C VAL A 37 20.82 44.93 -3.97
N GLN A 38 20.75 44.33 -2.79
CA GLN A 38 21.37 43.04 -2.50
C GLN A 38 20.40 41.92 -2.89
N ILE A 39 20.92 40.89 -3.55
CA ILE A 39 20.12 39.72 -3.94
C ILE A 39 19.74 38.96 -2.67
N THR A 40 18.44 38.82 -2.42
CA THR A 40 17.94 38.05 -1.26
C THR A 40 17.67 36.60 -1.64
N ALA A 41 17.67 35.70 -0.64
CA ALA A 41 17.29 34.32 -0.84
C ALA A 41 15.85 34.19 -1.38
N GLU A 42 14.94 35.05 -0.92
CA GLU A 42 13.56 35.07 -1.39
C GLU A 42 13.45 35.40 -2.89
N GLN A 43 14.22 36.38 -3.37
CA GLN A 43 14.21 36.76 -4.78
C GLN A 43 14.64 35.59 -5.68
N ILE A 44 15.71 34.89 -5.28
CA ILE A 44 16.21 33.71 -6.03
C ILE A 44 15.15 32.60 -6.06
N LEU A 45 14.52 32.32 -4.91
CA LEU A 45 13.49 31.27 -4.82
C LEU A 45 12.23 31.61 -5.63
N ARG A 46 11.83 32.88 -5.66
CA ARG A 46 10.70 33.37 -6.47
C ARG A 46 11.00 33.25 -7.96
N GLU A 47 12.14 33.78 -8.42
CA GLU A 47 12.55 33.69 -9.83
C GLU A 47 12.73 32.23 -10.27
N ALA A 48 13.28 31.37 -9.41
CA ALA A 48 13.42 29.94 -9.71
C ALA A 48 12.07 29.26 -9.89
N ARG A 49 11.06 29.63 -9.09
CA ARG A 49 9.70 29.10 -9.21
C ARG A 49 8.98 29.65 -10.44
N GLU A 50 9.16 30.93 -10.78
CA GLU A 50 8.58 31.55 -11.97
C GLU A 50 9.18 31.01 -13.27
N ARG A 51 10.48 30.70 -13.26
CA ARG A 51 11.19 30.07 -14.38
C ARG A 51 11.07 28.56 -14.39
N GLN A 52 10.38 27.95 -13.44
CA GLN A 52 10.17 26.51 -13.41
C GLN A 52 9.34 26.13 -14.64
N GLU A 53 9.98 25.46 -15.60
CA GLU A 53 9.32 24.96 -16.79
C GLU A 53 8.12 24.10 -16.39
N ALA A 54 7.03 24.22 -17.15
CA ALA A 54 5.86 23.41 -16.90
C ALA A 54 6.23 21.93 -16.98
N GLU A 55 5.78 21.15 -15.98
CA GLU A 55 5.97 19.71 -15.95
C GLU A 55 5.41 19.10 -17.26
N ILE A 56 6.28 18.43 -18.03
CA ILE A 56 5.90 17.79 -19.29
C ILE A 56 4.97 16.62 -18.96
N ARG A 57 3.67 16.83 -19.13
CA ARG A 57 2.65 15.80 -18.94
C ARG A 57 2.46 14.99 -20.22
N PRO A 58 2.43 13.65 -20.16
CA PRO A 58 2.07 12.83 -21.31
C PRO A 58 0.70 13.23 -21.88
N PRO A 59 0.51 13.18 -23.22
CA PRO A 59 -0.78 13.48 -23.83
C PRO A 59 -1.83 12.45 -23.39
N LYS A 60 -3.07 12.92 -23.19
CA LYS A 60 -4.20 12.03 -22.85
C LYS A 60 -4.58 11.20 -24.09
N GLN A 61 -4.26 9.91 -24.08
CA GLN A 61 -4.63 8.96 -25.13
C GLN A 61 -5.97 8.30 -24.78
N LYS A 62 -6.88 8.21 -25.76
CA LYS A 62 -8.12 7.44 -25.64
C LYS A 62 -7.89 6.06 -26.27
N ILE A 63 -8.21 5.01 -25.52
CA ILE A 63 -8.09 3.62 -25.98
C ILE A 63 -9.38 3.27 -26.71
N THR A 64 -9.31 2.88 -27.99
CA THR A 64 -10.51 2.59 -28.81
C THR A 64 -10.68 1.10 -29.06
N ASP A 65 -9.59 0.37 -29.34
CA ASP A 65 -9.63 -1.05 -29.69
C ASP A 65 -9.24 -1.97 -28.53
N SER A 66 -9.72 -3.22 -28.60
CA SER A 66 -9.37 -4.30 -27.67
C SER A 66 -7.86 -4.64 -27.71
N THR A 67 -7.23 -4.53 -28.87
CA THR A 67 -5.79 -4.74 -29.04
C THR A 67 -5.01 -3.66 -28.28
N GLU A 68 -5.39 -2.39 -28.45
CA GLU A 68 -4.78 -1.26 -27.73
C GLU A 68 -4.95 -1.37 -26.22
N LEU A 69 -6.12 -1.84 -25.75
CA LEU A 69 -6.37 -2.11 -24.34
C LEU A 69 -5.44 -3.20 -23.81
N SER A 70 -5.21 -4.26 -24.59
CA SER A 70 -4.31 -5.36 -24.23
C SER A 70 -2.85 -4.89 -24.14
N ASP A 71 -2.40 -4.06 -25.08
CA ASP A 71 -1.06 -3.46 -25.08
C ASP A 71 -0.87 -2.48 -23.92
N TYR A 72 -1.90 -1.69 -23.61
CA TYR A 72 -1.92 -0.84 -22.43
C TYR A 72 -1.77 -1.67 -21.15
N ARG A 73 -2.55 -2.76 -21.01
CA ARG A 73 -2.45 -3.67 -19.86
C ARG A 73 -1.07 -4.30 -19.76
N LEU A 74 -0.49 -4.74 -20.88
CA LEU A 74 0.84 -5.35 -20.91
C LEU A 74 1.93 -4.36 -20.50
N ARG A 75 1.93 -3.14 -21.07
CA ARG A 75 2.88 -2.09 -20.70
C ARG A 75 2.78 -1.75 -19.22
N ARG A 76 1.56 -1.56 -18.72
CA ARG A 76 1.34 -1.19 -17.32
C ARG A 76 1.74 -2.28 -16.34
N ARG A 77 1.48 -3.56 -16.68
CA ARG A 77 1.98 -4.71 -15.91
C ARG A 77 3.50 -4.76 -15.89
N LYS A 78 4.15 -4.56 -17.04
CA LYS A 78 5.60 -4.53 -17.14
C LYS A 78 6.20 -3.44 -16.23
N GLU A 79 5.62 -2.24 -16.21
CA GLU A 79 6.06 -1.16 -15.33
C GLU A 79 5.97 -1.53 -13.84
N PHE A 80 4.89 -2.17 -13.41
CA PHE A 80 4.75 -2.64 -12.03
C PHE A 80 5.74 -3.76 -11.70
N GLU A 81 5.88 -4.75 -12.57
CA GLU A 81 6.83 -5.84 -12.39
C GLU A 81 8.29 -5.34 -12.38
N ASP A 82 8.64 -4.37 -13.22
CA ASP A 82 9.96 -3.73 -13.23
C ASP A 82 10.20 -2.91 -11.95
N GLN A 83 9.16 -2.29 -11.36
CA GLN A 83 9.27 -1.65 -10.05
C GLN A 83 9.46 -2.67 -8.93
N ILE A 84 8.71 -3.78 -8.96
CA ILE A 84 8.84 -4.87 -7.99
C ILE A 84 10.22 -5.51 -8.07
N ARG A 85 10.77 -5.73 -9.28
CA ARG A 85 12.12 -6.25 -9.47
C ARG A 85 13.19 -5.31 -8.90
N ARG A 86 13.02 -4.00 -9.06
CA ARG A 86 13.95 -3.00 -8.49
C ARG A 86 13.85 -2.86 -6.98
N ALA A 87 12.63 -2.93 -6.44
CA ALA A 87 12.35 -2.66 -5.02
C ALA A 87 11.32 -3.66 -4.47
N ARG A 88 11.75 -4.92 -4.27
CA ARG A 88 10.86 -6.01 -3.81
C ARG A 88 10.24 -5.75 -2.45
N TRP A 89 10.97 -5.08 -1.56
CA TRP A 89 10.52 -4.73 -0.21
C TRP A 89 9.49 -3.59 -0.17
N ASN A 90 9.26 -2.88 -1.28
CA ASN A 90 8.31 -1.77 -1.29
C ASN A 90 6.87 -2.26 -1.43
N ILE A 91 6.22 -2.45 -0.28
CA ILE A 91 4.83 -2.94 -0.17
C ILE A 91 3.83 -2.02 -0.86
N GLN A 92 4.10 -0.71 -0.95
CA GLN A 92 3.21 0.23 -1.64
C GLN A 92 3.10 -0.07 -3.14
N VAL A 93 4.16 -0.59 -3.77
CA VAL A 93 4.14 -0.98 -5.18
C VAL A 93 3.22 -2.19 -5.37
N TRP A 94 3.33 -3.19 -4.51
CA TRP A 94 2.45 -4.37 -4.52
C TRP A 94 0.97 -3.98 -4.34
N MET A 95 0.67 -3.11 -3.37
CA MET A 95 -0.70 -2.64 -3.14
C MET A 95 -1.26 -1.87 -4.35
N LYS A 96 -0.47 -0.96 -4.94
CA LYS A 96 -0.88 -0.24 -6.16
C LYS A 96 -1.08 -1.17 -7.34
N TYR A 97 -0.24 -2.20 -7.48
CA TYR A 97 -0.37 -3.16 -8.56
C TYR A 97 -1.64 -4.00 -8.42
N ALA A 98 -1.93 -4.52 -7.22
CA ALA A 98 -3.14 -5.28 -6.96
C ALA A 98 -4.42 -4.44 -7.14
N GLN A 99 -4.42 -3.19 -6.66
CA GLN A 99 -5.54 -2.24 -6.89
C GLN A 99 -5.74 -1.94 -8.37
N TRP A 100 -4.67 -1.86 -9.16
CA TRP A 100 -4.77 -1.68 -10.59
C TRP A 100 -5.37 -2.91 -11.28
N GLU A 101 -4.95 -4.13 -10.93
CA GLU A 101 -5.58 -5.36 -11.46
C GLU A 101 -7.06 -5.47 -11.04
N GLU A 102 -7.42 -5.04 -9.82
CA GLU A 102 -8.81 -4.90 -9.39
C GLU A 102 -9.60 -3.95 -10.30
N SER A 103 -9.02 -2.80 -10.67
CA SER A 103 -9.65 -1.86 -11.62
C SER A 103 -9.87 -2.46 -13.01
N GLN A 104 -9.05 -3.44 -13.40
CA GLN A 104 -9.19 -4.18 -14.66
C GLN A 104 -10.19 -5.33 -14.58
N LYS A 105 -10.76 -5.60 -13.38
CA LYS A 105 -11.63 -6.75 -13.07
C LYS A 105 -10.97 -8.12 -13.27
N ASP A 106 -9.64 -8.18 -13.26
CA ASP A 106 -8.88 -9.44 -13.35
C ASP A 106 -8.54 -9.94 -11.93
N TYR A 107 -9.55 -10.50 -11.26
CA TYR A 107 -9.45 -10.90 -9.86
C TYR A 107 -8.47 -12.05 -9.63
N ALA A 108 -8.33 -12.96 -10.59
CA ALA A 108 -7.41 -14.09 -10.48
C ALA A 108 -5.96 -13.61 -10.42
N ARG A 109 -5.59 -12.64 -11.27
CA ARG A 109 -4.27 -12.01 -11.19
C ARG A 109 -4.10 -11.18 -9.93
N ALA A 110 -5.11 -10.41 -9.54
CA ALA A 110 -5.04 -9.62 -8.31
C ALA A 110 -4.72 -10.52 -7.09
N ARG A 111 -5.33 -11.70 -6.98
CA ARG A 111 -5.00 -12.70 -5.95
C ARG A 111 -3.56 -13.20 -6.05
N SER A 112 -3.10 -13.53 -7.26
CA SER A 112 -1.71 -13.95 -7.47
C SER A 112 -0.71 -12.88 -7.02
N VAL A 113 -1.00 -11.60 -7.26
CA VAL A 113 -0.17 -10.47 -6.79
C VAL A 113 -0.19 -10.37 -5.27
N TRP A 114 -1.36 -10.51 -4.63
CA TRP A 114 -1.46 -10.50 -3.17
C TRP A 114 -0.73 -11.65 -2.51
N GLU A 115 -0.89 -12.88 -3.00
CA GLU A 115 -0.19 -14.05 -2.46
C GLU A 115 1.33 -13.88 -2.61
N ARG A 116 1.83 -13.42 -3.77
CA ARG A 116 3.25 -13.10 -3.97
C ARG A 116 3.76 -12.01 -3.01
N ALA A 117 2.92 -11.01 -2.70
CA ALA A 117 3.28 -9.97 -1.74
C ALA A 117 3.40 -10.53 -0.32
N ILE A 118 2.48 -11.42 0.08
CA ILE A 118 2.49 -12.10 1.38
C ILE A 118 3.67 -13.07 1.50
N GLU A 119 4.00 -13.81 0.44
CA GLU A 119 5.21 -14.65 0.39
C GLU A 119 6.48 -13.81 0.60
N GLY A 120 6.49 -12.55 0.14
CA GLY A 120 7.59 -11.62 0.37
C GLY A 120 7.69 -11.14 1.82
N ASP A 121 6.58 -10.74 2.43
CA ASP A 121 6.52 -10.28 3.83
C ASP A 121 5.19 -10.66 4.50
N TYR A 122 5.15 -11.87 5.06
CA TYR A 122 3.95 -12.39 5.73
C TYR A 122 3.70 -11.74 7.10
N ARG A 123 4.70 -11.08 7.70
CA ARG A 123 4.59 -10.49 9.04
C ARG A 123 3.83 -9.17 9.03
N ASN A 124 3.77 -8.52 7.87
CA ASN A 124 3.07 -7.27 7.74
C ASN A 124 1.55 -7.47 7.73
N HIS A 125 0.91 -7.16 8.86
CA HIS A 125 -0.55 -7.23 9.01
C HIS A 125 -1.30 -6.32 8.01
N THR A 126 -0.71 -5.22 7.53
CA THR A 126 -1.38 -4.32 6.58
C THR A 126 -1.64 -4.98 5.23
N LEU A 127 -0.77 -5.91 4.80
CA LEU A 127 -0.99 -6.72 3.59
C LEU A 127 -2.22 -7.61 3.74
N TRP A 128 -2.33 -8.31 4.87
CA TRP A 128 -3.49 -9.15 5.19
C TRP A 128 -4.79 -8.34 5.24
N LEU A 129 -4.78 -7.18 5.90
CA LEU A 129 -5.92 -6.28 5.95
C LEU A 129 -6.37 -5.85 4.54
N LYS A 130 -5.43 -5.42 3.70
CA LYS A 130 -5.74 -4.94 2.35
C LYS A 130 -6.20 -6.07 1.42
N TYR A 131 -5.62 -7.26 1.57
CA TYR A 131 -6.01 -8.42 0.79
C TYR A 131 -7.44 -8.88 1.15
N ALA A 132 -7.75 -8.97 2.44
CA ALA A 132 -9.10 -9.31 2.88
C ALA A 132 -10.12 -8.22 2.52
N GLU A 133 -9.77 -6.93 2.63
CA GLU A 133 -10.60 -5.82 2.15
C GLU A 133 -10.91 -5.93 0.65
N PHE A 134 -9.94 -6.36 -0.15
CA PHE A 134 -10.12 -6.61 -1.59
C PHE A 134 -11.14 -7.72 -1.86
N GLU A 135 -11.05 -8.86 -1.16
CA GLU A 135 -12.02 -9.96 -1.35
C GLU A 135 -13.43 -9.54 -0.89
N MET A 136 -13.54 -8.77 0.20
CA MET A 136 -14.82 -8.25 0.70
C MET A 136 -15.47 -7.27 -0.28
N LYS A 137 -14.72 -6.31 -0.84
CA LYS A 137 -15.22 -5.35 -1.83
C LYS A 137 -15.82 -6.03 -3.06
N ASN A 138 -15.20 -7.14 -3.48
CA ASN A 138 -15.63 -7.90 -4.64
C ASN A 138 -16.66 -9.01 -4.30
N LYS A 139 -17.19 -9.02 -3.07
CA LYS A 139 -18.23 -9.94 -2.57
C LYS A 139 -17.80 -11.42 -2.52
N PHE A 140 -16.50 -11.71 -2.51
CA PHE A 140 -15.97 -13.06 -2.38
C PHE A 140 -15.81 -13.47 -0.90
N VAL A 141 -16.93 -13.68 -0.22
CA VAL A 141 -16.98 -13.91 1.23
C VAL A 141 -16.18 -15.13 1.68
N ASN A 142 -16.32 -16.27 0.98
CA ASN A 142 -15.62 -17.50 1.35
C ASN A 142 -14.09 -17.37 1.18
N SER A 143 -13.65 -16.66 0.14
CA SER A 143 -12.22 -16.39 -0.05
C SER A 143 -11.71 -15.45 1.06
N ALA A 144 -12.48 -14.41 1.40
CA ALA A 144 -12.14 -13.52 2.51
C ALA A 144 -12.01 -14.28 3.85
N ARG A 145 -12.92 -15.22 4.16
CA ARG A 145 -12.82 -16.09 5.35
C ARG A 145 -11.52 -16.88 5.38
N ASN A 146 -11.14 -17.50 4.26
CA ASN A 146 -9.90 -18.26 4.17
C ASN A 146 -8.67 -17.38 4.40
N VAL A 147 -8.68 -16.15 3.88
CA VAL A 147 -7.60 -15.17 4.10
C VAL A 147 -7.52 -14.76 5.57
N TRP A 148 -8.65 -14.45 6.20
CA TRP A 148 -8.68 -14.09 7.62
C TRP A 148 -8.23 -15.24 8.53
N ASP A 149 -8.67 -16.46 8.24
CA ASP A 149 -8.30 -17.64 9.02
C ASP A 149 -6.79 -17.92 8.94
N ARG A 150 -6.20 -17.81 7.76
CA ARG A 150 -4.75 -17.86 7.56
C ARG A 150 -4.04 -16.74 8.31
N ALA A 151 -4.51 -15.50 8.18
CA ALA A 151 -3.89 -14.32 8.80
C ALA A 151 -3.81 -14.46 10.32
N VAL A 152 -4.92 -14.89 10.94
CA VAL A 152 -5.05 -15.08 12.38
C VAL A 152 -4.21 -16.26 12.88
N THR A 153 -4.12 -17.34 12.10
CA THR A 153 -3.28 -18.50 12.44
C THR A 153 -1.79 -18.16 12.40
N LEU A 154 -1.36 -17.34 11.43
CA LEU A 154 0.03 -16.92 11.28
C LEU A 154 0.43 -15.80 12.26
N LEU A 155 -0.49 -14.87 12.55
CA LEU A 155 -0.25 -13.68 13.37
C LEU A 155 -1.26 -13.58 14.53
N PRO A 156 -1.26 -14.53 15.47
CA PRO A 156 -2.25 -14.57 16.55
C PRO A 156 -2.12 -13.41 17.54
N ARG A 157 -0.95 -12.76 17.61
CA ARG A 157 -0.66 -11.62 18.50
C ARG A 157 -1.18 -10.28 17.97
N VAL A 158 -1.66 -10.22 16.73
CA VAL A 158 -2.14 -8.97 16.14
C VAL A 158 -3.65 -8.86 16.32
N ASP A 159 -4.07 -8.21 17.40
CA ASP A 159 -5.49 -8.06 17.77
C ASP A 159 -6.33 -7.41 16.67
N GLN A 160 -5.74 -6.51 15.88
CA GLN A 160 -6.44 -5.86 14.76
C GLN A 160 -7.01 -6.86 13.74
N LEU A 161 -6.33 -7.98 13.49
CA LEU A 161 -6.80 -9.01 12.56
C LEU A 161 -8.05 -9.71 13.12
N TRP A 162 -8.04 -10.04 14.41
CA TRP A 162 -9.19 -10.64 15.10
C TRP A 162 -10.41 -9.73 15.08
N TYR A 163 -10.22 -8.45 15.45
CA TYR A 163 -11.31 -7.47 15.41
C TYR A 163 -11.95 -7.35 14.03
N LYS A 164 -11.13 -7.27 12.97
CA LYS A 164 -11.64 -7.14 11.60
C LYS A 164 -12.33 -8.41 11.12
N TYR A 165 -11.82 -9.59 11.52
CA TYR A 165 -12.45 -10.85 11.17
C TYR A 165 -13.82 -11.01 11.84
N ILE A 166 -13.90 -10.75 13.14
CA ILE A 166 -15.16 -10.77 13.90
C ILE A 166 -16.16 -9.78 13.30
N HIS A 167 -15.74 -8.55 13.04
CA HIS A 167 -16.59 -7.52 12.46
C HIS A 167 -17.16 -7.95 11.09
N MET A 168 -16.39 -8.68 10.29
CA MET A 168 -16.86 -9.22 9.02
C MET A 168 -17.96 -10.26 9.23
N GLU A 169 -17.81 -11.22 10.15
CA GLU A 169 -18.86 -12.20 10.45
C GLU A 169 -20.12 -11.56 11.08
N GLU A 170 -19.96 -10.50 11.88
CA GLU A 170 -21.07 -9.71 12.42
C GLU A 170 -21.88 -9.05 11.29
N ILE A 171 -21.21 -8.42 10.31
CA ILE A 171 -21.88 -7.81 9.15
C ILE A 171 -22.63 -8.86 8.32
N LEU A 172 -22.10 -10.08 8.23
CA LEU A 172 -22.74 -11.19 7.54
C LEU A 172 -23.88 -11.84 8.35
N GLY A 173 -24.04 -11.47 9.63
CA GLY A 173 -25.04 -12.05 10.53
C GLY A 173 -24.69 -13.46 11.04
N ASN A 174 -23.45 -13.92 10.88
CA ASN A 174 -23.02 -15.24 11.33
C ASN A 174 -22.54 -15.21 12.78
N ILE A 175 -23.51 -15.19 13.70
CA ILE A 175 -23.25 -15.08 15.15
C ILE A 175 -22.48 -16.30 15.68
N ALA A 176 -22.81 -17.50 15.18
CA ALA A 176 -22.14 -18.73 15.58
C ALA A 176 -20.66 -18.72 15.17
N GLY A 177 -20.35 -18.28 13.93
CA GLY A 177 -18.99 -18.12 13.46
C GLY A 177 -18.22 -17.06 14.25
N ALA A 178 -18.83 -15.90 14.50
CA ALA A 178 -18.22 -14.85 15.31
C ALA A 178 -17.86 -15.35 16.73
N ARG A 179 -18.75 -16.13 17.37
CA ARG A 179 -18.48 -16.74 18.68
C ARG A 179 -17.30 -17.72 18.63
N GLN A 180 -17.23 -18.59 17.62
CA GLN A 180 -16.11 -19.52 17.46
C GLN A 180 -14.77 -18.78 17.30
N ILE A 181 -14.76 -17.68 16.56
CA ILE A 181 -13.57 -16.84 16.39
C ILE A 181 -13.17 -16.21 17.73
N PHE A 182 -14.13 -15.67 18.49
CA PHE A 182 -13.87 -15.15 19.83
C PHE A 182 -13.31 -16.22 20.77
N GLU A 183 -13.92 -17.41 20.81
CA GLU A 183 -13.45 -18.52 21.65
C GLU A 183 -12.00 -18.90 21.30
N ARG A 184 -11.65 -18.93 20.00
CA ARG A 184 -10.28 -19.19 19.54
C ARG A 184 -9.33 -18.05 19.90
N TRP A 185 -9.79 -16.80 19.88
CA TRP A 185 -8.98 -15.65 20.28
C TRP A 185 -8.68 -15.67 21.78
N MET A 186 -9.66 -16.03 22.62
CA MET A 186 -9.49 -16.09 24.07
C MET A 186 -8.46 -17.14 24.51
N GLN A 187 -8.24 -18.20 23.72
CA GLN A 187 -7.17 -19.19 23.98
C GLN A 187 -5.77 -18.54 23.99
N TRP A 188 -5.58 -17.43 23.28
CA TRP A 188 -4.31 -16.70 23.22
C TRP A 188 -4.14 -15.66 24.33
N SER A 189 -5.11 -15.56 25.25
CA SER A 189 -5.18 -14.58 26.35
C SER A 189 -4.91 -13.15 25.87
N PRO A 190 -5.86 -12.52 25.14
CA PRO A 190 -5.69 -11.17 24.63
C PRO A 190 -5.77 -10.12 25.75
N ASP A 191 -5.49 -8.86 25.39
CA ASP A 191 -5.58 -7.73 26.31
C ASP A 191 -7.00 -7.55 26.89
N GLN A 192 -7.14 -6.78 27.97
CA GLN A 192 -8.41 -6.46 28.62
C GLN A 192 -9.47 -5.98 27.61
N GLN A 193 -9.07 -5.21 26.60
CA GLN A 193 -9.97 -4.74 25.54
C GLN A 193 -10.54 -5.89 24.69
N GLY A 194 -9.79 -6.98 24.48
CA GLY A 194 -10.27 -8.17 23.81
C GLY A 194 -11.38 -8.87 24.60
N TRP A 195 -11.18 -9.05 25.90
CA TRP A 195 -12.19 -9.62 26.80
C TRP A 195 -13.45 -8.75 26.89
N LEU A 196 -13.29 -7.43 27.01
CA LEU A 196 -14.42 -6.49 27.04
C LEU A 196 -15.24 -6.54 25.74
N SER A 197 -14.58 -6.70 24.60
CA SER A 197 -15.24 -6.81 23.30
C SER A 197 -16.07 -8.09 23.20
N PHE A 198 -15.57 -9.20 23.73
CA PHE A 198 -16.34 -10.45 23.80
C PHE A 198 -17.55 -10.36 24.73
N ILE A 199 -17.41 -9.74 25.90
CA ILE A 199 -18.53 -9.50 26.83
C ILE A 199 -19.60 -8.63 26.15
N LYS A 200 -19.18 -7.55 25.48
CA LYS A 200 -20.09 -6.68 24.73
C LYS A 200 -20.84 -7.44 23.65
N PHE A 201 -20.14 -8.30 22.89
CA PHE A 201 -20.74 -9.18 21.90
C PHE A 201 -21.83 -10.06 22.52
N GLU A 202 -21.51 -10.83 23.56
CA GLU A 202 -22.50 -11.72 24.22
C GLU A 202 -23.68 -10.96 24.82
N LEU A 203 -23.46 -9.78 25.41
CA LEU A 203 -24.54 -8.95 25.95
C LEU A 203 -25.50 -8.46 24.87
N LEU A 204 -24.98 -8.01 23.72
CA LEU A 204 -25.79 -7.55 22.60
C LEU A 204 -26.68 -8.68 22.05
N PHE A 205 -26.10 -9.87 21.86
CA PHE A 205 -26.84 -11.01 21.33
C PHE A 205 -27.80 -11.64 22.34
N ARG A 206 -27.42 -11.68 23.62
CA ARG A 206 -28.28 -12.18 24.70
C ARG A 206 -29.48 -11.26 24.93
N PHE A 207 -29.30 -9.94 24.86
CA PHE A 207 -30.42 -8.99 24.93
C PHE A 207 -31.42 -9.20 23.78
N LEU A 208 -30.92 -9.37 22.55
CA LEU A 208 -31.76 -9.67 21.38
C LEU A 208 -32.51 -11.01 21.53
N ARG A 209 -31.86 -12.02 22.13
CA ARG A 209 -32.45 -13.35 22.35
C ARG A 209 -33.50 -13.36 23.46
N ILE A 210 -33.23 -12.69 24.58
CA ILE A 210 -34.15 -12.61 25.73
C ILE A 210 -35.38 -11.74 25.39
N GLY A 211 -35.24 -10.72 24.54
CA GLY A 211 -36.37 -9.95 24.02
C GLY A 211 -37.40 -10.77 23.21
N LEU A 212 -37.03 -11.98 22.76
CA LEU A 212 -37.90 -12.93 22.04
C LEU A 212 -38.37 -14.12 22.89
N SER A 213 -37.86 -14.30 24.11
CA SER A 213 -38.15 -15.47 24.93
C SER A 213 -38.12 -15.11 26.42
N SER A 214 -39.33 -14.90 26.95
CA SER A 214 -39.63 -14.60 28.36
C SER A 214 -38.82 -15.45 29.37
N LEU A 215 -38.15 -14.75 30.29
CA LEU A 215 -37.92 -15.02 31.74
C LEU A 215 -37.40 -16.38 32.26
N ASN A 216 -37.04 -17.37 31.45
CA ASN A 216 -36.52 -18.65 31.96
C ASN A 216 -34.98 -18.83 31.88
N ASP A 217 -34.24 -17.86 31.33
CA ASP A 217 -32.81 -18.01 30.98
C ASP A 217 -31.81 -17.32 31.94
N LEU A 218 -32.24 -16.95 33.14
CA LEU A 218 -31.36 -16.37 34.19
C LEU A 218 -30.36 -17.40 34.75
N THR A 219 -30.57 -18.70 34.53
CA THR A 219 -29.67 -19.79 34.97
C THR A 219 -28.42 -19.96 34.10
N ILE A 220 -28.42 -19.46 32.85
CA ILE A 220 -27.28 -19.62 31.92
C ILE A 220 -26.12 -18.66 32.26
N LEU A 221 -26.38 -17.58 32.99
CA LEU A 221 -25.31 -16.75 33.57
C LEU A 221 -24.50 -17.50 34.64
N ASN A 222 -25.06 -18.55 35.26
CA ASN A 222 -24.44 -19.21 36.41
C ASN A 222 -23.54 -20.41 36.03
N TRP A 223 -23.51 -20.85 34.77
CA TRP A 223 -22.81 -22.09 34.38
C TRP A 223 -21.62 -21.94 33.43
N ARG A 224 -21.34 -20.74 32.89
CA ARG A 224 -20.18 -20.54 31.98
C ARG A 224 -19.28 -19.35 32.30
N VAL A 225 -19.65 -18.50 33.24
CA VAL A 225 -18.88 -17.31 33.66
C VAL A 225 -17.82 -17.56 34.75
N PRO A 226 -17.88 -18.63 35.60
CA PRO A 226 -16.82 -18.84 36.58
C PRO A 226 -15.42 -19.05 35.97
N TRP A 227 -15.33 -19.78 34.84
CA TRP A 227 -14.05 -20.04 34.17
C TRP A 227 -13.48 -18.81 33.47
N ILE A 228 -14.33 -18.02 32.79
CA ILE A 228 -13.93 -16.78 32.11
C ILE A 228 -13.54 -15.69 33.11
N ALA A 229 -14.29 -15.54 34.22
CA ALA A 229 -13.94 -14.61 35.28
C ALA A 229 -12.63 -15.01 36.00
N SER A 230 -12.38 -16.31 36.17
CA SER A 230 -11.13 -16.83 36.74
C SER A 230 -9.93 -16.57 35.81
N GLN A 231 -10.06 -16.78 34.50
CA GLN A 231 -9.03 -16.45 33.51
C GLN A 231 -8.78 -14.94 33.39
N PHE A 232 -9.83 -14.12 33.44
CA PHE A 232 -9.70 -12.66 33.42
C PHE A 232 -8.96 -12.15 34.67
N HIS A 233 -9.24 -12.71 35.85
CA HIS A 233 -8.53 -12.37 37.08
C HIS A 233 -7.07 -12.86 37.08
N ALA A 234 -6.81 -14.05 36.50
CA ALA A 234 -5.45 -14.59 36.30
C ALA A 234 -4.62 -13.74 35.33
N SER A 235 -5.21 -13.32 34.20
CA SER A 235 -4.54 -12.45 33.23
C SER A 235 -4.21 -11.06 33.80
N LEU A 236 -5.13 -10.49 34.61
CA LEU A 236 -4.88 -9.21 35.30
C LEU A 236 -3.79 -9.32 36.38
N THR A 237 -3.58 -10.50 36.97
CA THR A 237 -2.54 -10.73 37.98
C THR A 237 -1.18 -11.04 37.34
N ASP A 238 -1.13 -11.70 36.18
CA ASP A 238 0.12 -11.94 35.44
C ASP A 238 0.66 -10.67 34.73
N CYS A 239 -0.21 -9.81 34.18
CA CYS A 239 0.21 -8.51 33.63
C CYS A 239 0.85 -7.59 34.70
N LYS A 240 0.49 -7.74 35.99
CA LYS A 240 1.08 -6.98 37.09
C LYS A 240 2.46 -7.51 37.54
N LYS A 241 2.86 -8.73 37.14
CA LYS A 241 4.14 -9.34 37.52
C LYS A 241 5.26 -9.13 36.49
N LEU A 242 4.93 -8.63 35.30
CA LEU A 242 5.87 -8.38 34.21
C LEU A 242 6.21 -6.88 34.00
N GLY A 243 5.78 -6.02 34.95
CA GLY A 243 6.11 -4.59 35.00
C GLY A 243 7.15 -4.28 36.06
#